data_AF-A0A8D5JNS7-F1
#
_entry.id   AF-A0A8D5JNS7-F1
#
_cell.length_a   1.000
_cell.length_b   1.000
_cell.length_c   1.000
_cell.angle_alpha   90.00
_cell.angle_beta   90.00
_cell.angle_gamma   90.00
#
_symmetry.space_group_name_H-M   'P 1'
#
loop_
_entity.id
_entity.type
_entity.pdbx_description
1 polymer ?
#
loop_
_entity_poly.entity_id
_entity_poly.type
_entity_poly.pdbx_seq_one_letter_code
_entity_poly.pdbx_strand_id
1 'polypeptide(L)'
;MSEEAKKLVYVLHDGPERAEKILTCFAVANIGVSMEQDVTIMVFGEATRLVYKGVGETVHSLDRLPLDRLIRDFLDNGGKIMCCLPCIKSRKVDTSMLVDGVEALTGTIVNDVFVEADQVIGW
;
A
#
# COMPACT_ATOMS: atom_id res chain seq x y z
N MET A 1 2.48 -11.72 29.19
CA MET A 1 3.06 -10.61 28.43
C MET A 1 2.67 -10.86 27.00
N SER A 2 1.73 -10.10 26.45
CA SER A 2 1.37 -10.20 25.04
C SER A 2 2.59 -9.79 24.22
N GLU A 3 3.01 -10.62 23.28
CA GLU A 3 4.02 -10.26 22.29
C GLU A 3 3.46 -9.08 21.47
N GLU A 4 4.22 -7.99 21.33
CA GLU A 4 3.80 -6.88 20.48
C GLU A 4 3.74 -7.36 19.02
N ALA A 5 2.70 -6.95 18.30
CA ALA A 5 2.53 -7.29 16.88
C ALA A 5 3.73 -6.76 16.08
N LYS A 6 4.33 -7.62 15.25
CA LYS A 6 5.43 -7.20 14.36
C LYS A 6 4.95 -6.14 13.38
N LYS A 7 5.72 -5.07 13.25
CA LYS A 7 5.48 -3.95 12.32
C LYS A 7 6.21 -4.18 11.01
N LEU A 8 5.46 -4.36 9.93
CA LEU A 8 6.00 -4.57 8.58
C LEU A 8 5.64 -3.41 7.66
N VAL A 9 6.63 -2.93 6.90
CA VAL A 9 6.41 -1.91 5.88
C VAL A 9 6.80 -2.44 4.51
N TYR A 10 5.83 -2.61 3.62
CA TYR A 10 6.07 -2.94 2.22
C TYR A 10 6.21 -1.65 1.41
N VAL A 11 7.30 -1.53 0.64
CA VAL A 11 7.56 -0.35 -0.19
C VAL A 11 7.42 -0.71 -1.67
N LEU A 12 6.52 -0.01 -2.36
CA LEU A 12 6.24 -0.20 -3.78
C LEU A 12 6.64 1.03 -4.60
N HIS A 13 7.28 0.80 -5.74
CA HIS A 13 7.65 1.83 -6.72
C HIS A 13 7.03 1.60 -8.11
N ASP A 14 6.71 0.35 -8.45
CA ASP A 14 6.17 -0.02 -9.76
C ASP A 14 4.68 0.32 -9.91
N GLY A 15 4.27 0.70 -11.12
CA GLY A 15 2.92 1.13 -11.42
C GLY A 15 1.97 0.01 -11.86
N PRO A 16 0.75 0.39 -12.32
CA PRO A 16 -0.29 -0.53 -12.78
C PRO A 16 0.15 -1.51 -13.87
N GLU A 17 1.18 -1.16 -14.65
CA GLU A 17 1.74 -1.99 -15.72
C GLU A 17 2.39 -3.30 -15.23
N ARG A 18 2.74 -3.39 -13.93
CA ARG A 18 3.34 -4.59 -13.34
C ARG A 18 2.34 -5.42 -12.54
N ALA A 19 1.18 -5.71 -13.14
CA ALA A 19 0.03 -6.32 -12.46
C ALA A 19 0.39 -7.53 -11.57
N GLU A 20 1.10 -8.54 -12.10
CA GLU A 20 1.47 -9.71 -11.30
C GLU A 20 2.30 -9.37 -10.05
N LYS A 21 3.28 -8.47 -10.19
CA LYS A 21 4.14 -8.04 -9.07
C LYS A 21 3.31 -7.32 -8.00
N ILE A 22 2.42 -6.43 -8.43
CA ILE A 22 1.56 -5.65 -7.53
C ILE A 22 0.57 -6.55 -6.81
N LEU A 23 -0.16 -7.39 -7.54
CA LEU A 23 -1.13 -8.31 -6.96
C LEU A 23 -0.49 -9.25 -5.94
N THR A 24 0.74 -9.72 -6.22
CA THR A 24 1.48 -10.56 -5.27
C THR A 24 1.85 -9.78 -4.00
N CYS A 25 2.29 -8.51 -4.11
CA CYS A 25 2.57 -7.68 -2.94
C CYS A 25 1.36 -7.55 -2.03
N PHE A 26 0.22 -7.16 -2.60
CA PHE A 26 -1.00 -6.92 -1.84
C PHE A 26 -1.55 -8.22 -1.24
N ALA A 27 -1.45 -9.35 -1.95
CA ALA A 27 -1.83 -10.64 -1.40
C ALA A 27 -0.97 -11.02 -0.18
N VAL A 28 0.36 -10.84 -0.27
CA VAL A 28 1.27 -11.13 0.85
C VAL A 28 1.04 -10.17 2.02
N ALA A 29 0.80 -8.89 1.77
CA ALA A 29 0.47 -7.92 2.80
C ALA A 29 -0.85 -8.25 3.53
N ASN A 30 -1.89 -8.69 2.80
CA ASN A 30 -3.14 -9.19 3.38
C ASN A 30 -2.92 -10.41 4.29
N ILE A 31 -2.03 -11.32 3.91
CA ILE A 31 -1.64 -12.45 4.76
C ILE A 31 -0.98 -11.95 6.05
N GLY A 32 -0.09 -10.95 5.96
CA GLY A 32 0.54 -10.36 7.14
C GLY A 32 -0.48 -9.78 8.13
N VAL A 33 -1.48 -9.04 7.63
CA VAL A 33 -2.60 -8.56 8.46
C VAL A 33 -3.37 -9.73 9.10
N SER A 34 -3.66 -10.78 8.32
CA SER A 34 -4.34 -11.98 8.82
C SER A 34 -3.52 -12.74 9.88
N MET A 35 -2.20 -12.54 9.92
CA MET A 35 -1.28 -13.06 10.93
C MET A 35 -1.13 -12.12 12.13
N GLU A 36 -2.04 -11.15 12.30
CA GLU A 36 -2.07 -10.18 13.39
C GLU A 36 -0.83 -9.27 13.44
N GLN A 37 -0.21 -9.02 12.28
CA GLN A 37 0.92 -8.07 12.14
C GLN A 37 0.39 -6.66 11.86
N ASP A 38 1.12 -5.63 12.31
CA ASP A 38 0.84 -4.23 11.93
C ASP A 38 1.49 -3.97 10.56
N VAL A 39 0.70 -4.11 9.50
CA VAL A 39 1.18 -4.02 8.12
C VAL A 39 0.85 -2.68 7.50
N THR A 40 1.87 -2.02 6.99
CA THR A 40 1.74 -0.80 6.19
C THR A 40 2.29 -1.00 4.78
N ILE A 41 1.57 -0.53 3.76
CA ILE A 41 2.06 -0.43 2.37
C ILE A 41 2.35 1.04 2.08
N MET A 42 3.60 1.36 1.76
CA MET A 42 4.01 2.68 1.31
C MET A 42 4.23 2.70 -0.20
N VAL A 43 3.48 3.55 -0.91
CA VAL A 43 3.60 3.72 -2.36
C VAL A 43 4.33 5.01 -2.75
N PHE A 44 5.36 4.87 -3.59
CA PHE A 44 6.13 5.98 -4.16
C PHE A 44 6.08 5.97 -5.68
N GLY A 45 6.48 7.08 -6.31
CA GLY A 45 6.74 7.11 -7.75
C GLY A 45 5.50 6.76 -8.57
N GLU A 46 5.60 5.77 -9.45
CA GLU A 46 4.48 5.29 -10.27
C GLU A 46 3.46 4.47 -9.48
N ALA A 47 3.89 3.81 -8.39
CA ALA A 47 3.00 3.04 -7.52
C ALA A 47 1.91 3.89 -6.87
N THR A 48 2.07 5.22 -6.78
CA THR A 48 0.98 6.08 -6.27
C THR A 48 -0.30 5.97 -7.09
N ARG A 49 -0.19 5.62 -8.38
CA ARG A 49 -1.36 5.44 -9.26
C ARG A 49 -2.23 4.25 -8.85
N LEU A 50 -1.65 3.24 -8.19
CA LEU A 50 -2.36 2.03 -7.75
C LEU A 50 -3.49 2.33 -6.77
N VAL A 51 -3.36 3.44 -6.03
CA VAL A 51 -4.29 3.85 -4.97
C VAL A 51 -5.18 5.03 -5.39
N TYR A 52 -5.25 5.32 -6.69
CA TYR A 52 -6.23 6.27 -7.23
C TYR A 52 -7.57 5.55 -7.45
N LYS A 53 -8.67 6.23 -7.15
CA LYS A 53 -10.04 5.74 -7.40
C LYS A 53 -10.18 5.29 -8.86
N GLY A 54 -10.67 4.07 -9.05
CA GLY A 54 -10.86 3.42 -10.36
C GLY A 54 -9.63 2.77 -10.99
N VAL A 55 -8.39 3.04 -10.52
CA VAL A 55 -7.20 2.44 -11.14
C VAL A 55 -7.03 0.98 -10.71
N GLY A 56 -7.34 0.65 -9.46
CA GLY A 56 -7.27 -0.73 -8.95
C GLY A 56 -8.09 -1.73 -9.77
N GLU A 57 -9.22 -1.30 -10.33
CA GLU A 57 -10.11 -2.12 -11.17
C GLU A 57 -9.44 -2.56 -12.48
N THR A 58 -8.42 -1.82 -12.93
CA THR A 58 -7.68 -2.11 -14.18
C THR A 58 -6.51 -3.07 -13.97
N VAL A 59 -6.15 -3.37 -12.71
CA VAL A 59 -5.00 -4.20 -12.37
C VAL A 59 -5.49 -5.59 -11.95
N HIS A 60 -5.41 -6.54 -12.87
CA HIS A 60 -5.93 -7.90 -12.70
C HIS A 60 -5.03 -8.96 -13.38
N SER A 61 -5.15 -10.21 -12.94
CA SER A 61 -4.58 -11.40 -13.60
C SER A 61 -5.56 -12.57 -13.48
N LEU A 62 -5.51 -13.55 -14.41
CA LEU A 62 -6.51 -14.62 -14.52
C LEU A 62 -6.79 -15.38 -13.20
N ASP A 63 -5.76 -15.64 -12.40
CA ASP A 63 -5.86 -16.51 -11.22
C ASP A 63 -5.69 -15.76 -9.88
N ARG A 64 -5.84 -14.43 -9.87
CA ARG A 64 -5.72 -13.62 -8.64
C ARG A 64 -6.90 -12.66 -8.49
N LEU A 65 -7.21 -12.29 -7.25
CA LEU A 65 -8.16 -11.22 -6.98
C LEU A 65 -7.69 -9.92 -7.64
N PRO A 66 -8.60 -9.10 -8.19
CA PRO A 66 -8.23 -7.79 -8.74
C PRO A 66 -7.75 -6.86 -7.62
N LEU A 67 -6.94 -5.86 -7.99
CA LEU A 67 -6.25 -5.01 -7.02
C LEU A 67 -7.20 -4.19 -6.15
N ASP A 68 -8.31 -3.68 -6.70
CA ASP A 68 -9.33 -2.95 -5.95
C ASP A 68 -9.88 -3.76 -4.78
N ARG A 69 -10.10 -5.07 -5.01
CA ARG A 69 -10.54 -6.00 -3.96
C ARG A 69 -9.46 -6.22 -2.93
N LEU A 70 -8.21 -6.44 -3.35
CA LEU A 70 -7.10 -6.63 -2.41
C LEU A 70 -6.83 -5.40 -1.54
N ILE A 71 -6.98 -4.19 -2.11
CA ILE A 71 -6.85 -2.92 -1.37
C ILE A 71 -7.97 -2.79 -0.34
N ARG A 72 -9.22 -3.02 -0.74
CA ARG A 72 -10.37 -2.96 0.16
C ARG A 72 -10.24 -3.97 1.30
N ASP A 73 -9.99 -5.24 0.96
CA ASP A 73 -9.84 -6.31 1.95
C ASP A 73 -8.67 -5.99 2.91
N PHE A 74 -7.58 -5.38 2.42
CA PHE A 74 -6.45 -4.98 3.26
C PHE A 74 -6.81 -3.86 4.25
N LEU A 75 -7.48 -2.81 3.78
CA LEU A 75 -7.90 -1.67 4.60
C LEU A 75 -8.98 -2.08 5.62
N ASP A 76 -9.98 -2.86 5.19
CA ASP A 76 -11.07 -3.34 6.04
C ASP A 76 -10.59 -4.21 7.20
N ASN A 77 -9.47 -4.93 7.00
CA ASN A 77 -8.84 -5.77 8.02
C ASN A 77 -7.78 -5.03 8.86
N GLY A 78 -7.64 -3.71 8.72
CA GLY A 78 -6.75 -2.87 9.55
C GLY A 78 -5.35 -2.65 8.99
N GLY A 79 -5.08 -3.09 7.75
CA GLY A 79 -3.88 -2.70 7.03
C GLY A 79 -3.87 -1.21 6.70
N LYS A 80 -2.69 -0.60 6.66
CA LYS A 80 -2.53 0.84 6.39
C LYS A 80 -1.89 1.08 5.04
N ILE A 81 -2.42 2.01 4.25
CA ILE A 81 -1.80 2.40 2.98
C ILE A 81 -1.40 3.87 3.04
N MET A 82 -0.12 4.12 2.81
CA MET A 82 0.47 5.45 2.79
C MET A 82 0.90 5.80 1.36
N CYS A 83 0.59 7.01 0.93
CA CYS A 83 0.87 7.53 -0.39
C CYS A 83 1.84 8.72 -0.31
N CYS A 84 2.88 8.71 -1.14
CA CYS A 84 3.83 9.82 -1.25
C CYS A 84 3.14 11.12 -1.71
N LEU A 85 2.93 12.06 -0.79
CA LEU A 85 2.27 13.34 -1.08
C LEU A 85 3.01 14.17 -2.15
N PRO A 86 4.36 14.31 -2.13
CA PRO A 86 5.08 15.00 -3.21
C PRO A 86 4.87 14.36 -4.59
N CYS A 87 4.74 13.03 -4.65
CA CYS A 87 4.59 12.27 -5.87
C CYS A 87 3.22 12.50 -6.54
N ILE A 88 2.14 12.63 -5.76
CA ILE A 88 0.81 12.95 -6.30
C ILE A 88 0.69 14.43 -6.66
N LYS A 89 1.31 15.33 -5.87
CA LYS A 89 1.36 16.77 -6.16
C LYS A 89 2.08 17.08 -7.46
N SER A 90 3.22 16.43 -7.74
CA SER A 90 3.95 16.63 -9.01
C SER A 90 3.14 16.22 -10.24
N ARG A 91 2.17 15.32 -10.06
CA ARG A 91 1.22 14.86 -11.08
C ARG A 91 -0.08 15.66 -11.10
N LYS A 92 -0.22 16.71 -10.27
CA LYS A 92 -1.41 17.55 -10.14
C LYS A 92 -2.67 16.75 -9.77
N VAL A 93 -2.51 15.71 -8.95
CA VAL A 93 -3.61 14.90 -8.42
C VAL A 93 -3.97 15.38 -7.02
N ASP A 94 -5.27 15.60 -6.79
CA ASP A 94 -5.80 15.96 -5.48
C ASP A 94 -5.96 14.71 -4.59
N THR A 95 -5.79 14.85 -3.28
CA THR A 95 -5.92 13.74 -2.33
C THR A 95 -7.32 13.12 -2.30
N SER A 96 -8.36 13.85 -2.70
CA SER A 96 -9.72 13.31 -2.84
C SER A 96 -9.85 12.21 -3.89
N MET A 97 -8.90 12.14 -4.84
CA MET A 97 -8.82 11.10 -5.87
C MET A 97 -8.23 9.79 -5.35
N LEU A 98 -7.70 9.76 -4.13
CA LEU A 98 -7.20 8.53 -3.51
C LEU A 98 -8.36 7.65 -3.05
N VAL A 99 -8.13 6.34 -3.03
CA VAL A 99 -9.03 5.36 -2.40
C VAL A 99 -9.24 5.76 -0.94
N ASP A 100 -10.48 5.64 -0.46
CA ASP A 100 -10.81 6.01 0.92
C ASP A 100 -10.03 5.12 1.90
N GLY A 101 -9.47 5.72 2.96
CA GLY A 101 -8.56 5.05 3.90
C GLY A 101 -7.07 5.13 3.53
N VAL A 102 -6.72 5.66 2.36
CA VAL A 102 -5.32 5.93 1.99
C VAL A 102 -4.88 7.29 2.53
N GLU A 103 -3.75 7.31 3.22
CA GLU A 103 -3.19 8.55 3.80
C GLU A 103 -2.08 9.13 2.93
N ALA A 104 -2.18 10.40 2.56
CA ALA A 104 -1.14 11.10 1.81
C ALA A 104 -0.14 11.79 2.75
N LEU A 105 1.10 11.31 2.80
CA LEU A 105 2.09 11.71 3.80
C LEU A 105 3.37 12.30 3.20
N THR A 106 4.08 13.10 3.99
CA THR A 106 5.37 13.70 3.62
C THR A 106 6.53 12.81 4.02
N GLY A 107 7.72 13.09 3.47
CA GLY A 107 8.92 12.29 3.72
C GLY A 107 9.33 12.19 5.19
N THR A 108 9.04 13.21 6.02
CA THR A 108 9.33 13.17 7.45
C THR A 108 8.58 12.04 8.15
N ILE A 109 7.24 12.00 7.99
CA ILE A 109 6.39 10.97 8.61
C ILE A 109 6.77 9.59 8.07
N VAL A 110 7.02 9.49 6.77
CA VAL A 110 7.43 8.22 6.14
C VAL A 110 8.76 7.72 6.71
N ASN A 111 9.72 8.61 6.99
CA ASN A 111 10.98 8.24 7.61
C ASN A 111 10.77 7.72 9.04
N ASP A 112 9.90 8.35 9.83
CA ASP A 112 9.58 7.90 11.18
C ASP A 112 8.95 6.49 11.16
N VAL A 113 8.01 6.25 10.24
CA VAL A 113 7.42 4.92 10.04
C VAL A 113 8.48 3.87 9.67
N PHE A 114 9.48 4.21 8.87
CA PHE A 114 10.56 3.28 8.54
C PHE A 114 11.49 2.99 9.73
N VAL A 115 11.72 3.97 10.59
CA VAL A 115 12.54 3.79 11.81
C VAL A 115 11.81 2.93 12.84
N GLU A 116 10.48 3.05 12.93
CA GLU A 116 9.66 2.29 13.87
C GLU A 116 9.33 0.86 13.40
N ALA A 117 9.56 0.54 12.13
CA ALA A 117 9.26 -0.78 11.59
C ALA A 117 10.26 -1.83 12.06
N ASP A 118 9.77 -3.03 12.39
CA ASP A 118 10.64 -4.19 12.62
C ASP A 118 11.30 -4.64 11.32
N GLN A 119 10.61 -4.47 10.18
CA GLN A 119 11.15 -4.75 8.86
C GLN A 119 10.56 -3.86 7.78
N VAL A 120 11.45 -3.28 6.97
CA VAL A 120 11.09 -2.60 5.71
C VAL A 120 11.44 -3.52 4.54
N ILE A 121 10.46 -3.82 3.71
CA ILE A 121 10.55 -4.76 2.60
C ILE A 121 10.37 -3.98 1.30
N GLY A 122 11.46 -3.82 0.55
CA GLY A 122 11.40 -3.33 -0.82
C GLY A 122 10.80 -4.41 -1.72
N TRP A 123 9.68 -4.10 -2.36
CA TRP A 123 8.95 -5.04 -3.21
C TRP A 123 9.21 -4.81 -4.69
#